data_AF-A0A0C2SAV4-F1
#
_entry.id   AF-A0A0C2SAV4-F1
#
_cell.length_a   1.000
_cell.length_b   1.000
_cell.length_c   1.000
_cell.angle_alpha   90.00
_cell.angle_beta   90.00
_cell.angle_gamma   90.00
#
_symmetry.space_group_name_H-M   'P 1'
#
loop_
_entity.id
_entity.type
_entity.pdbx_description
1 polymer ?
#
loop_
_entity_poly.entity_id
_entity_poly.type
_entity_poly.pdbx_seq_one_letter_code
_entity_poly.pdbx_strand_id
1 'polypeptide(L)'
;MLLITMSLSFFTTFIEGKKSRMYVIAKREFFSLFKSIKSIIVIAILFFTSFYSAKYSEFLMSGIELSSYEQANIHSSGLQILILLFGMLFVTGLSHDTINRETHERTIRFLVTRTSKSSIVAGKFFGIWLFWTVCLVVSFLLVSIFSQGISHLIFGQTLSLLTYQIALAVLVSTIISRPSFTMFLGVIVGIAFPIIGIWLVFGSDSWFSSIKFVMPYYYLLNDDFTYLLILLLAAALIGIATQLFKRREC
;
A
#
# COMPACT_ATOMS: atom_id res chain seq x y z
N MET A 1 16.54 -34.91 -29.13
CA MET A 1 15.17 -34.35 -29.18
C MET A 1 14.37 -34.65 -27.91
N LEU A 2 14.30 -35.91 -27.43
CA LEU A 2 13.60 -36.31 -26.19
C LEU A 2 14.10 -35.65 -24.88
N LEU A 3 15.41 -35.39 -24.75
CA LEU A 3 16.00 -34.74 -23.58
C LEU A 3 15.64 -33.25 -23.44
N ILE A 4 15.39 -32.56 -24.56
CA ILE A 4 15.04 -31.13 -24.58
C ILE A 4 13.56 -30.93 -24.22
N THR A 5 12.68 -31.85 -24.66
CA THR A 5 11.25 -31.84 -24.33
C THR A 5 10.96 -32.20 -22.86
N MET A 6 11.74 -33.10 -22.24
CA MET A 6 11.63 -33.37 -20.80
C MET A 6 12.11 -32.19 -19.94
N SER A 7 13.16 -31.50 -20.37
CA SER A 7 13.66 -30.28 -19.70
C SER A 7 12.64 -29.14 -19.75
N LEU A 8 11.99 -28.91 -20.89
CA LEU A 8 10.97 -27.87 -21.03
C LEU A 8 9.72 -28.16 -20.19
N SER A 9 9.21 -29.39 -20.23
CA SER A 9 8.05 -29.83 -19.43
C SER A 9 8.29 -29.68 -17.92
N PHE A 10 9.46 -30.10 -17.43
CA PHE A 10 9.83 -29.92 -16.02
C PHE A 10 9.97 -28.43 -15.63
N PHE A 11 10.55 -27.62 -16.52
CA PHE A 11 10.72 -26.19 -16.30
C PHE A 11 9.39 -25.43 -16.31
N THR A 12 8.46 -25.77 -17.20
CA THR A 12 7.10 -25.19 -17.22
C THR A 12 6.30 -25.60 -15.99
N THR A 13 6.32 -26.86 -15.58
CA THR A 13 5.63 -27.33 -14.36
C THR A 13 6.26 -26.73 -13.10
N PHE A 14 7.56 -26.51 -13.08
CA PHE A 14 8.26 -25.82 -11.99
C PHE A 14 7.90 -24.32 -11.92
N ILE A 15 7.78 -23.64 -13.06
CA ILE A 15 7.33 -22.24 -13.15
C ILE A 15 5.85 -22.10 -12.76
N GLU A 16 4.98 -22.98 -13.25
CA GLU A 16 3.56 -23.04 -12.86
C GLU A 16 3.41 -23.33 -11.36
N GLY A 17 4.18 -24.28 -10.84
CA GLY A 17 4.24 -24.61 -9.41
C GLY A 17 4.78 -23.47 -8.53
N LYS A 18 5.47 -22.49 -9.11
CA LYS A 18 5.99 -21.30 -8.40
C LYS A 18 5.01 -20.13 -8.47
N LYS A 19 4.33 -19.96 -9.61
CA LYS A 19 3.18 -19.03 -9.76
C LYS A 19 2.03 -19.42 -8.84
N SER A 20 1.68 -20.71 -8.75
CA SER A 20 0.65 -21.20 -7.85
C SER A 20 0.99 -20.93 -6.37
N ARG A 21 2.27 -21.03 -6.00
CA ARG A 21 2.73 -20.77 -4.63
C ARG A 21 2.76 -19.28 -4.26
N MET A 22 3.02 -18.38 -5.22
CA MET A 22 2.86 -16.94 -4.99
C MET A 22 1.42 -16.58 -4.63
N TYR A 23 0.45 -17.17 -5.35
CA TYR A 23 -0.98 -17.00 -5.05
C TYR A 23 -1.34 -17.50 -3.65
N VAL A 24 -0.80 -18.65 -3.23
CA VAL A 24 -1.02 -19.18 -1.86
C VAL A 24 -0.47 -18.23 -0.79
N ILE A 25 0.71 -17.63 -1.01
CA ILE A 25 1.28 -16.63 -0.08
C ILE A 25 0.40 -15.39 -0.03
N ALA A 26 -0.03 -14.87 -1.18
CA ALA A 26 -0.92 -13.72 -1.25
C ALA A 26 -2.25 -13.97 -0.55
N LYS A 27 -2.88 -15.12 -0.82
CA LYS A 27 -4.12 -15.55 -0.17
C LYS A 27 -3.94 -15.64 1.35
N ARG A 28 -2.85 -16.25 1.83
CA ARG A 28 -2.56 -16.36 3.26
C ARG A 28 -2.45 -14.98 3.91
N GLU A 29 -1.70 -14.06 3.31
CA GLU A 29 -1.55 -12.71 3.89
C GLU A 29 -2.85 -11.92 3.88
N PHE A 30 -3.59 -11.97 2.77
CA PHE A 30 -4.91 -11.35 2.66
C PHE A 30 -5.85 -11.77 3.80
N PHE A 31 -6.04 -13.09 4.00
CA PHE A 31 -6.92 -13.59 5.06
C PHE A 31 -6.35 -13.40 6.47
N SER A 32 -5.02 -13.36 6.62
CA SER A 32 -4.38 -13.06 7.90
C SER A 32 -4.72 -11.64 8.37
N LEU A 33 -4.74 -10.67 7.45
CA LEU A 33 -5.07 -9.29 7.78
C LEU A 33 -6.52 -9.14 8.25
N PHE A 34 -7.51 -9.79 7.63
CA PHE A 34 -8.90 -9.75 8.09
C PHE A 34 -9.15 -10.34 9.48
N LYS A 35 -8.27 -11.20 9.97
CA LYS A 35 -8.40 -11.83 11.30
C LYS A 35 -7.75 -11.04 12.43
N SER A 36 -6.91 -10.06 12.11
CA SER A 36 -6.17 -9.29 13.10
C SER A 36 -7.06 -8.23 13.74
N ILE A 37 -7.08 -8.16 15.08
CA ILE A 37 -7.80 -7.12 15.83
C ILE A 37 -7.39 -5.70 15.41
N LYS A 38 -6.10 -5.50 15.10
CA LYS A 38 -5.58 -4.21 14.61
C LYS A 38 -6.24 -3.82 13.30
N SER A 39 -6.42 -4.77 12.39
CA SER A 39 -7.07 -4.53 11.10
C SER A 39 -8.56 -4.27 11.27
N ILE A 40 -9.24 -4.97 12.17
CA ILE A 40 -10.67 -4.75 12.46
C ILE A 40 -10.89 -3.30 12.91
N ILE A 41 -10.02 -2.78 13.79
CA ILE A 41 -10.07 -1.38 14.25
C ILE A 41 -9.87 -0.42 13.06
N VAL A 42 -8.87 -0.65 12.21
CA VAL A 42 -8.63 0.19 11.02
C VAL A 42 -9.81 0.16 10.05
N ILE A 43 -10.39 -1.03 9.79
CA ILE A 43 -11.58 -1.17 8.94
C ILE A 43 -12.75 -0.38 9.52
N ALA A 44 -12.98 -0.48 10.83
CA ALA A 44 -14.03 0.28 11.50
C ALA A 44 -13.83 1.80 11.34
N ILE A 45 -12.60 2.30 11.51
CA ILE A 45 -12.26 3.71 11.27
C ILE A 45 -12.56 4.10 9.81
N LEU A 46 -12.11 3.31 8.83
CA LEU A 46 -12.36 3.58 7.41
C LEU A 46 -13.85 3.67 7.09
N PHE A 47 -14.65 2.72 7.59
CA PHE A 47 -16.09 2.68 7.32
C PHE A 47 -16.83 3.80 8.04
N PHE A 48 -16.45 4.08 9.29
CA PHE A 48 -17.02 5.19 10.06
C PHE A 48 -16.74 6.53 9.39
N THR A 49 -15.50 6.78 8.97
CA THR A 49 -15.15 7.99 8.22
C THR A 49 -15.88 8.04 6.88
N SER A 50 -15.95 6.94 6.14
CA SER A 50 -16.69 6.89 4.87
C SER A 50 -18.17 7.27 5.05
N PHE A 51 -18.82 6.75 6.10
CA PHE A 51 -20.20 7.08 6.44
C PHE A 51 -20.35 8.55 6.84
N TYR A 52 -19.49 9.06 7.73
CA TYR A 52 -19.57 10.45 8.21
C TYR A 52 -19.25 11.47 7.12
N SER A 53 -18.21 11.24 6.33
CA SER A 53 -17.84 12.11 5.20
C SER A 53 -18.93 12.16 4.15
N ALA A 54 -19.61 11.04 3.90
CA ALA A 54 -20.70 11.01 2.94
C ALA A 54 -21.97 11.72 3.46
N LYS A 55 -22.31 11.55 4.75
CA LYS A 55 -23.54 12.09 5.36
C LYS A 55 -23.45 13.56 5.78
N TYR A 56 -22.29 14.01 6.23
CA TYR A 56 -22.07 15.36 6.79
C TYR A 56 -21.11 16.20 5.94
N SER A 57 -21.06 15.95 4.63
CA SER A 57 -20.17 16.63 3.70
C SER A 57 -20.35 18.15 3.69
N GLU A 58 -21.60 18.64 3.79
CA GLU A 58 -21.89 20.08 3.83
C GLU A 58 -21.27 20.79 5.04
N PHE A 59 -21.20 20.11 6.20
CA PHE A 59 -20.54 20.64 7.38
C PHE A 59 -19.01 20.69 7.23
N LEU A 60 -18.43 19.80 6.41
CA LEU A 60 -17.00 19.83 6.10
C LEU A 60 -16.62 21.01 5.19
N MET A 61 -17.57 21.63 4.49
CA MET A 61 -17.33 22.81 3.66
C MET A 61 -17.04 24.07 4.47
N SER A 62 -17.49 24.16 5.73
CA SER A 62 -17.48 25.41 6.49
C SER A 62 -16.15 25.77 7.15
N GLY A 63 -15.02 25.19 6.71
CA GLY A 63 -13.72 25.47 7.33
C GLY A 63 -12.47 24.96 6.60
N ILE A 64 -12.59 24.43 5.38
CA ILE A 64 -11.45 23.91 4.60
C ILE A 64 -11.50 24.47 3.17
N GLU A 65 -10.42 25.13 2.75
CA GLU A 65 -10.22 25.51 1.34
C GLU A 65 -9.88 24.24 0.52
N LEU A 66 -10.90 23.63 -0.07
CA LEU A 66 -10.76 22.48 -0.98
C LEU A 66 -10.63 22.94 -2.44
N SER A 67 -10.00 22.14 -3.30
CA SER A 67 -10.00 22.41 -4.75
C SER A 67 -11.43 22.45 -5.30
N SER A 68 -11.66 23.15 -6.42
CA SER A 68 -12.99 23.20 -7.04
C SER A 68 -13.51 21.81 -7.42
N TYR A 69 -12.61 20.88 -7.75
CA TYR A 69 -12.94 19.48 -8.03
C TYR A 69 -13.25 18.69 -6.76
N GLU A 70 -12.47 18.89 -5.69
CA GLU A 70 -12.68 18.25 -4.40
C GLU A 70 -13.97 18.73 -3.71
N GLN A 71 -14.35 20.00 -3.91
CA GLN A 71 -15.63 20.54 -3.46
C GLN A 71 -16.80 19.86 -4.16
N ALA A 72 -16.69 19.62 -5.48
CA ALA A 72 -17.71 18.91 -6.25
C ALA A 72 -17.85 17.43 -5.86
N ASN A 73 -16.79 16.83 -5.29
CA ASN A 73 -16.74 15.41 -4.91
C ASN A 73 -16.56 15.20 -3.41
N ILE A 74 -17.01 16.16 -2.60
CA ILE A 74 -16.72 16.28 -1.17
C ILE A 74 -17.06 15.04 -0.34
N HIS A 75 -18.09 14.28 -0.74
CA HIS A 75 -18.48 13.03 -0.08
C HIS A 75 -17.33 12.00 -0.06
N SER A 76 -16.49 12.00 -1.10
CA SER A 76 -15.34 11.09 -1.23
C SER A 76 -14.02 11.68 -0.73
N SER A 77 -13.90 13.01 -0.69
CA SER A 77 -12.69 13.74 -0.27
C SER A 77 -12.32 13.46 1.19
N GLY A 78 -13.30 13.26 2.07
CA GLY A 78 -13.02 12.96 3.49
C GLY A 78 -12.29 11.61 3.69
N LEU A 79 -12.63 10.59 2.90
CA LEU A 79 -11.92 9.31 2.92
C LEU A 79 -10.50 9.46 2.34
N GLN A 80 -10.34 10.24 1.26
CA GLN A 80 -9.03 10.52 0.68
C GLN A 80 -8.12 11.26 1.67
N ILE A 81 -8.63 12.29 2.36
CA ILE A 81 -7.90 13.04 3.39
C ILE A 81 -7.47 12.12 4.54
N LEU A 82 -8.35 11.22 4.99
CA LEU A 82 -7.99 10.23 6.02
C LEU A 82 -6.80 9.36 5.57
N ILE A 83 -6.81 8.86 4.33
CA ILE A 83 -5.72 8.05 3.79
C ILE A 83 -4.45 8.89 3.54
N LEU A 84 -4.60 10.15 3.15
CA LEU A 84 -3.51 11.10 2.95
C LEU A 84 -2.72 11.30 4.24
N LEU A 85 -3.44 11.54 5.35
CA LEU A 85 -2.86 11.84 6.65
C LEU A 85 -2.49 10.58 7.46
N PHE A 86 -3.36 9.57 7.50
CA PHE A 86 -3.18 8.41 8.38
C PHE A 86 -2.93 7.10 7.63
N GLY A 87 -3.02 7.08 6.30
CA GLY A 87 -2.82 5.86 5.51
C GLY A 87 -1.46 5.23 5.76
N MET A 88 -0.38 6.02 5.78
CA MET A 88 0.96 5.50 6.05
C MET A 88 1.05 4.87 7.45
N LEU A 89 0.45 5.50 8.47
CA LEU A 89 0.40 4.96 9.83
C LEU A 89 -0.39 3.65 9.91
N PHE A 90 -1.53 3.55 9.22
CA PHE A 90 -2.31 2.32 9.20
C PHE A 90 -1.57 1.19 8.44
N VAL A 91 -1.00 1.50 7.28
CA VAL A 91 -0.27 0.52 6.47
C VAL A 91 0.96 -0.01 7.23
N THR A 92 1.78 0.87 7.84
CA THR A 92 2.91 0.41 8.65
C THR A 92 2.42 -0.31 9.92
N GLY A 93 1.37 0.18 10.57
CA GLY A 93 0.79 -0.47 11.75
C GLY A 93 0.37 -1.93 11.51
N LEU A 94 -0.15 -2.23 10.31
CA LEU A 94 -0.61 -3.58 9.93
C LEU A 94 0.43 -4.43 9.20
N SER A 95 1.41 -3.82 8.53
CA SER A 95 2.26 -4.53 7.56
C SER A 95 3.77 -4.26 7.69
N HIS A 96 4.21 -3.50 8.70
CA HIS A 96 5.64 -3.21 8.94
C HIS A 96 6.52 -4.47 9.07
N ASP A 97 5.96 -5.59 9.52
CA ASP A 97 6.71 -6.80 9.85
C ASP A 97 6.52 -7.96 8.85
N THR A 98 5.97 -7.69 7.66
CA THR A 98 5.55 -8.78 6.75
C THR A 98 6.68 -9.73 6.34
N ILE A 99 7.90 -9.24 6.07
CA ILE A 99 9.06 -10.08 5.72
C ILE A 99 9.93 -10.40 6.93
N ASN A 100 10.18 -9.42 7.80
CA ASN A 100 11.11 -9.60 8.90
C ASN A 100 10.55 -10.48 10.03
N ARG A 101 9.23 -10.60 10.21
CA ARG A 101 8.64 -11.56 11.15
C ARG A 101 9.06 -12.97 10.81
N GLU A 102 8.94 -13.37 9.55
CA GLU A 102 9.34 -14.69 9.09
C GLU A 102 10.87 -14.90 9.12
N THR A 103 11.62 -13.82 8.91
CA THR A 103 13.09 -13.85 9.04
C THR A 103 13.50 -14.06 10.50
N HIS A 104 12.86 -13.34 11.42
CA HIS A 104 13.12 -13.37 12.86
C HIS A 104 12.71 -14.71 13.48
N GLU A 105 11.54 -15.24 13.11
CA GLU A 105 11.02 -16.54 13.56
C GLU A 105 11.69 -17.74 12.88
N ARG A 106 12.64 -17.51 11.95
CA ARG A 106 13.32 -18.52 11.13
C ARG A 106 12.38 -19.36 10.24
N THR A 107 11.12 -18.98 10.12
CA THR A 107 10.14 -19.65 9.25
C THR A 107 10.39 -19.35 7.77
N ILE A 108 11.16 -18.30 7.46
CA ILE A 108 11.53 -17.94 6.09
C ILE A 108 12.29 -19.06 5.36
N ARG A 109 13.07 -19.90 6.07
CA ARG A 109 13.81 -21.04 5.52
C ARG A 109 12.89 -22.06 4.84
N PHE A 110 11.70 -22.26 5.38
CA PHE A 110 10.70 -23.16 4.78
C PHE A 110 10.07 -22.59 3.50
N LEU A 111 10.05 -21.26 3.36
CA LEU A 111 9.49 -20.60 2.17
C LEU A 111 10.50 -20.54 1.03
N VAL A 112 11.76 -20.18 1.33
CA VAL A 112 12.81 -20.05 0.29
C VAL A 112 13.21 -21.38 -0.34
N THR A 113 13.01 -22.51 0.37
CA THR A 113 13.20 -23.86 -0.20
C THR A 113 12.06 -24.28 -1.14
N ARG A 114 10.90 -23.62 -1.07
CA ARG A 114 9.69 -23.98 -1.83
C ARG A 114 9.34 -22.99 -2.93
N THR A 115 9.83 -21.76 -2.88
CA THR A 115 9.56 -20.72 -3.88
C THR A 115 10.70 -19.71 -3.94
N SER A 116 10.77 -18.86 -4.96
CA SER A 116 11.82 -17.83 -4.99
C SER A 116 11.51 -16.69 -4.04
N LYS A 117 12.60 -16.07 -3.57
CA LYS A 117 12.59 -14.81 -2.84
C LYS A 117 11.72 -13.72 -3.50
N SER A 118 11.77 -13.59 -4.83
CA SER A 118 10.91 -12.64 -5.57
C SER A 118 9.42 -12.98 -5.47
N SER A 119 9.06 -14.26 -5.59
CA SER A 119 7.67 -14.69 -5.45
C SER A 119 7.16 -14.55 -4.02
N ILE A 120 8.03 -14.61 -3.01
CA ILE A 120 7.69 -14.32 -1.61
C ILE A 120 7.34 -12.83 -1.46
N VAL A 121 8.22 -11.93 -1.91
CA VAL A 121 8.01 -10.47 -1.82
C VAL A 121 6.75 -10.07 -2.58
N ALA A 122 6.61 -10.52 -3.84
CA ALA A 122 5.45 -10.23 -4.67
C ALA A 122 4.16 -10.80 -4.04
N GLY A 123 4.18 -12.04 -3.56
CA GLY A 123 3.03 -12.65 -2.90
C GLY A 123 2.58 -11.87 -1.67
N LYS A 124 3.51 -11.45 -0.81
CA LYS A 124 3.21 -10.62 0.37
C LYS A 124 2.64 -9.27 -0.02
N PHE A 125 3.27 -8.58 -0.97
CA PHE A 125 2.78 -7.30 -1.49
C PHE A 125 1.35 -7.43 -2.04
N PHE A 126 1.08 -8.40 -2.91
CA PHE A 126 -0.25 -8.59 -3.50
C PHE A 126 -1.31 -8.97 -2.46
N GLY A 127 -0.96 -9.78 -1.45
CA GLY A 127 -1.88 -10.10 -0.36
C GLY A 127 -2.30 -8.86 0.44
N ILE A 128 -1.33 -8.00 0.79
CA ILE A 128 -1.58 -6.74 1.50
C ILE A 128 -2.35 -5.76 0.60
N TRP A 129 -1.95 -5.64 -0.67
CA TRP A 129 -2.59 -4.76 -1.64
C TRP A 129 -4.04 -5.14 -1.91
N LEU A 130 -4.35 -6.43 -2.06
CA LEU A 130 -5.72 -6.91 -2.21
C LEU A 130 -6.57 -6.63 -0.97
N PHE A 131 -6.02 -6.78 0.23
CA PHE A 131 -6.72 -6.46 1.48
C PHE A 131 -7.13 -4.98 1.48
N TRP A 132 -6.19 -4.08 1.24
CA TRP A 132 -6.45 -2.64 1.20
C TRP A 132 -7.40 -2.24 0.07
N THR A 133 -7.28 -2.87 -1.10
CA THR A 133 -8.18 -2.64 -2.24
C THR A 133 -9.61 -3.04 -1.89
N VAL A 134 -9.83 -4.19 -1.26
CA VAL A 134 -11.18 -4.60 -0.81
C VAL A 134 -11.75 -3.62 0.21
N CYS A 135 -10.96 -3.21 1.21
CA CYS A 135 -11.39 -2.22 2.19
C CYS A 135 -11.78 -0.90 1.52
N LEU A 136 -10.96 -0.41 0.59
CA LEU A 136 -11.21 0.83 -0.12
C LEU A 136 -12.44 0.73 -1.03
N VAL A 137 -12.61 -0.36 -1.78
CA VAL A 137 -13.79 -0.58 -2.63
C VAL A 137 -15.07 -0.56 -1.78
N VAL A 138 -15.10 -1.27 -0.65
CA VAL A 138 -16.27 -1.27 0.25
C VAL A 138 -16.54 0.14 0.81
N SER A 139 -15.49 0.86 1.22
CA SER A 139 -15.61 2.24 1.68
C SER A 139 -16.21 3.18 0.62
N PHE A 140 -15.74 3.11 -0.64
CA PHE A 140 -16.28 3.92 -1.73
C PHE A 140 -17.71 3.51 -2.12
N LEU A 141 -18.05 2.23 -2.02
CA LEU A 141 -19.44 1.78 -2.19
C LEU A 141 -20.34 2.38 -1.12
N LEU A 142 -19.91 2.44 0.14
CA LEU A 142 -20.66 3.11 1.20
C LEU A 142 -20.87 4.60 0.92
N VAL A 143 -19.83 5.29 0.44
CA VAL A 143 -19.94 6.71 0.03
C VAL A 143 -20.93 6.88 -1.13
N SER A 144 -20.91 5.98 -2.11
CA SER A 144 -21.76 6.06 -3.31
C SER A 144 -23.26 6.02 -3.02
N ILE A 145 -23.67 5.35 -1.94
CA ILE A 145 -25.07 5.27 -1.50
C ILE A 145 -25.63 6.67 -1.20
N PHE A 146 -24.81 7.59 -0.68
CA PHE A 146 -25.21 8.95 -0.35
C PHE A 146 -24.87 9.96 -1.44
N SER A 147 -23.76 9.76 -2.15
CA SER A 147 -23.23 10.68 -3.16
C SER A 147 -23.95 10.61 -4.52
N GLN A 148 -24.79 9.60 -4.77
CA GLN A 148 -25.38 9.28 -6.09
C GLN A 148 -24.38 9.14 -7.25
N GLY A 149 -23.09 8.98 -6.94
CA GLY A 149 -22.01 8.88 -7.91
C GLY A 149 -20.71 8.41 -7.27
N ILE A 150 -19.75 8.03 -8.10
CA ILE A 150 -18.40 7.61 -7.67
C ILE A 150 -17.38 8.48 -8.42
N SER A 151 -16.54 9.19 -7.68
CA SER A 151 -15.36 9.85 -8.27
C SER A 151 -14.28 8.81 -8.56
N HIS A 152 -14.16 8.42 -9.83
CA HIS A 152 -13.11 7.50 -10.28
C HIS A 152 -11.70 8.07 -10.10
N LEU A 153 -11.55 9.39 -10.19
CA LEU A 153 -10.26 10.06 -10.03
C LEU A 153 -9.79 9.99 -8.58
N ILE A 154 -10.66 10.35 -7.62
CA ILE A 154 -10.35 10.28 -6.18
C ILE A 154 -10.09 8.83 -5.74
N PHE A 155 -10.84 7.87 -6.28
CA PHE A 155 -10.57 6.45 -6.09
C PHE A 155 -9.17 6.05 -6.58
N GLY A 156 -8.81 6.45 -7.81
CA GLY A 156 -7.50 6.17 -8.41
C GLY A 156 -6.34 6.80 -7.64
N GLN A 157 -6.47 8.07 -7.25
CA GLN A 157 -5.51 8.78 -6.41
C GLN A 157 -5.33 8.07 -5.07
N THR A 158 -6.42 7.73 -4.37
CA THR A 158 -6.37 7.06 -3.06
C THR A 158 -5.75 5.66 -3.16
N LEU A 159 -6.11 4.88 -4.19
CA LEU A 159 -5.55 3.55 -4.42
C LEU A 159 -4.06 3.60 -4.77
N SER A 160 -3.64 4.56 -5.59
CA SER A 160 -2.23 4.73 -5.96
C SER A 160 -1.37 5.12 -4.75
N LEU A 161 -1.88 6.01 -3.89
CA LEU A 161 -1.23 6.41 -2.65
C LEU A 161 -1.06 5.21 -1.70
N LEU A 162 -2.11 4.41 -1.48
CA LEU A 162 -2.01 3.18 -0.68
C LEU A 162 -1.00 2.21 -1.27
N THR A 163 -0.99 2.05 -2.60
CA THR A 163 -0.05 1.16 -3.29
C THR A 163 1.40 1.55 -2.98
N TYR A 164 1.71 2.85 -3.01
CA TYR A 164 3.03 3.37 -2.63
C TYR A 164 3.34 3.12 -1.16
N GLN A 165 2.41 3.42 -0.24
CA GLN A 165 2.60 3.22 1.20
C GLN A 165 2.86 1.73 1.53
N ILE A 166 2.14 0.81 0.89
CA ILE A 166 2.34 -0.64 1.03
C ILE A 166 3.71 -1.05 0.51
N ALA A 167 4.11 -0.55 -0.66
CA ALA A 167 5.42 -0.84 -1.23
C ALA A 167 6.56 -0.37 -0.30
N LEU A 168 6.40 0.81 0.30
CA LEU A 168 7.34 1.35 1.28
C LEU A 168 7.41 0.51 2.56
N ALA A 169 6.26 0.07 3.10
CA ALA A 169 6.22 -0.81 4.26
C ALA A 169 6.89 -2.17 3.99
N VAL A 170 6.64 -2.77 2.83
CA VAL A 170 7.31 -4.00 2.39
C VAL A 170 8.82 -3.78 2.29
N LEU A 171 9.27 -2.70 1.66
CA LEU A 171 10.69 -2.35 1.54
C LEU A 171 11.35 -2.24 2.92
N VAL A 172 10.77 -1.48 3.84
CA VAL A 172 11.28 -1.32 5.21
C VAL A 172 11.40 -2.67 5.93
N SER A 173 10.40 -3.54 5.77
CA SER A 173 10.41 -4.89 6.33
C SER A 173 11.52 -5.78 5.75
N THR A 174 12.01 -5.50 4.53
CA THR A 174 13.13 -6.23 3.93
C THR A 174 14.49 -5.76 4.46
N ILE A 175 14.61 -4.45 4.75
CA ILE A 175 15.86 -3.83 5.21
C ILE A 175 16.13 -4.21 6.67
N ILE A 176 15.12 -4.12 7.54
CA ILE A 176 15.29 -4.27 8.99
C ILE A 176 14.92 -5.69 9.43
N SER A 177 15.88 -6.44 9.98
CA SER A 177 15.66 -7.84 10.40
C SER A 177 14.79 -8.02 11.65
N ARG A 178 14.70 -7.01 12.51
CA ARG A 178 14.02 -7.11 13.81
C ARG A 178 12.62 -6.46 13.77
N PRO A 179 11.52 -7.22 13.98
CA PRO A 179 10.16 -6.70 13.94
C PRO A 179 9.91 -5.51 14.88
N SER A 180 10.50 -5.53 16.09
CA SER A 180 10.34 -4.44 17.07
C SER A 180 10.85 -3.09 16.54
N PHE A 181 11.95 -3.10 15.78
CA PHE A 181 12.48 -1.86 15.18
C PHE A 181 11.60 -1.35 14.06
N THR A 182 11.05 -2.24 13.23
CA THR A 182 10.10 -1.84 12.19
C THR A 182 8.78 -1.33 12.75
N MET A 183 8.36 -1.78 13.94
CA MET A 183 7.17 -1.24 14.60
C MET A 183 7.41 0.21 15.00
N PHE A 184 8.50 0.48 15.72
CA PHE A 184 8.87 1.82 16.16
C PHE A 184 9.06 2.77 14.97
N LEU A 185 9.85 2.34 13.97
CA LEU A 185 10.08 3.13 12.77
C LEU A 185 8.80 3.31 11.96
N GLY A 186 7.92 2.31 11.94
CA GLY A 186 6.62 2.38 11.29
C GLY A 186 5.71 3.47 11.87
N VAL A 187 5.71 3.67 13.20
CA VAL A 187 4.97 4.75 13.85
C VAL A 187 5.58 6.11 13.54
N ILE A 188 6.90 6.25 13.68
CA ILE A 188 7.61 7.50 13.36
C ILE A 188 7.37 7.91 11.91
N VAL A 189 7.60 6.99 10.97
CA VAL A 189 7.37 7.24 9.55
C VAL A 189 5.89 7.46 9.29
N GLY A 190 4.98 6.72 9.92
CA GLY A 190 3.54 6.90 9.78
C GLY A 190 3.06 8.33 10.07
N ILE A 191 3.66 8.97 11.08
CA ILE A 191 3.34 10.36 11.47
C ILE A 191 4.16 11.37 10.66
N ALA A 192 5.46 11.13 10.47
CA ALA A 192 6.35 12.08 9.80
C ALA A 192 6.09 12.16 8.28
N PHE A 193 5.68 11.07 7.65
CA PHE A 193 5.50 10.98 6.20
C PHE A 193 4.50 12.01 5.63
N PRO A 194 3.27 12.17 6.16
CA PRO A 194 2.35 13.22 5.71
C PRO A 194 2.88 14.63 6.02
N ILE A 195 3.50 14.86 7.19
CA ILE A 195 4.02 16.18 7.59
C ILE A 195 5.12 16.63 6.62
N ILE A 196 6.10 15.76 6.39
CA ILE A 196 7.20 16.01 5.46
C ILE A 196 6.68 16.12 4.03
N GLY A 197 5.73 15.27 3.64
CA GLY A 197 5.12 15.29 2.31
C GLY A 197 4.45 16.63 1.99
N ILE A 198 3.61 17.12 2.90
CA ILE A 198 2.95 18.43 2.77
C ILE A 198 4.01 19.53 2.76
N TRP A 199 4.95 19.53 3.71
CA TRP A 199 6.00 20.56 3.77
C TRP A 199 6.86 20.64 2.51
N LEU A 200 7.24 19.50 1.92
CA LEU A 200 8.04 19.45 0.69
C LEU A 200 7.28 19.93 -0.54
N VAL A 201 5.96 19.75 -0.57
CA VAL A 201 5.14 20.12 -1.73
C VAL A 201 4.79 21.61 -1.72
N PHE A 202 4.51 22.18 -0.54
CA PHE A 202 4.20 23.60 -0.39
C PHE A 202 5.43 24.48 -0.12
N GLY A 203 6.57 23.90 0.24
CA GLY A 203 7.82 24.63 0.47
C GLY A 203 8.42 25.18 -0.82
N SER A 204 8.79 26.45 -0.82
CA SER A 204 9.38 27.16 -1.96
C SER A 204 10.92 27.04 -2.05
N ASP A 205 11.54 26.24 -1.19
CA ASP A 205 13.00 26.20 -1.06
C ASP A 205 13.67 25.40 -2.20
N SER A 206 14.56 26.07 -2.93
CA SER A 206 15.24 25.51 -4.11
C SER A 206 16.05 24.24 -3.83
N TRP A 207 16.53 24.04 -2.59
CA TRP A 207 17.38 22.91 -2.23
C TRP A 207 16.64 21.56 -2.24
N PHE A 208 15.34 21.57 -1.91
CA PHE A 208 14.53 20.35 -1.79
C PHE A 208 13.62 20.10 -3.01
N SER A 209 13.70 20.97 -4.03
CA SER A 209 12.83 20.91 -5.21
C SER A 209 12.92 19.59 -5.99
N SER A 210 14.03 18.85 -5.91
CA SER A 210 14.15 17.53 -6.55
C SER A 210 13.52 16.39 -5.74
N ILE A 211 13.42 16.52 -4.42
CA ILE A 211 12.92 15.45 -3.52
C ILE A 211 11.39 15.36 -3.60
N LYS A 212 10.70 16.46 -3.92
CA LYS A 212 9.24 16.48 -4.08
C LYS A 212 8.73 15.46 -5.10
N PHE A 213 9.51 15.17 -6.16
CA PHE A 213 9.14 14.20 -7.19
C PHE A 213 9.15 12.74 -6.73
N VAL A 214 9.77 12.45 -5.58
CA VAL A 214 9.73 11.12 -4.95
C VAL A 214 8.50 10.99 -4.04
N MET A 215 7.96 12.12 -3.55
CA MET A 215 6.80 12.11 -2.67
C MET A 215 5.52 11.90 -3.47
N PRO A 216 4.66 10.92 -3.09
CA PRO A 216 3.41 10.69 -3.81
C PRO A 216 2.49 11.91 -3.75
N TYR A 217 2.52 12.67 -2.66
CA TYR A 217 1.72 13.88 -2.43
C TYR A 217 1.84 14.93 -3.56
N TYR A 218 3.01 15.05 -4.18
CA TYR A 218 3.22 16.00 -5.29
C TYR A 218 2.31 15.71 -6.49
N TYR A 219 2.05 14.43 -6.76
CA TYR A 219 1.20 13.99 -7.88
C TYR A 219 -0.28 13.83 -7.48
N LEU A 220 -0.63 13.99 -6.20
CA LEU A 220 -2.03 14.01 -5.76
C LEU A 220 -2.66 15.40 -5.88
N LEU A 221 -1.86 16.47 -5.81
CA LEU A 221 -2.38 17.84 -5.87
C LEU A 221 -2.83 18.27 -7.27
N ASN A 222 -2.33 17.60 -8.30
CA ASN A 222 -2.82 17.84 -9.65
C ASN A 222 -4.07 16.98 -9.85
N ASP A 223 -5.20 17.61 -10.19
CA ASP A 223 -6.47 16.96 -10.53
C ASP A 223 -6.42 16.26 -11.91
N ASP A 224 -5.34 15.52 -12.18
CA ASP A 224 -5.04 14.87 -13.45
C ASP A 224 -4.56 13.41 -13.25
N PHE A 225 -4.17 12.75 -14.34
CA PHE A 225 -3.72 11.35 -14.32
C PHE A 225 -2.27 11.18 -13.82
N THR A 226 -1.63 12.21 -13.26
CA THR A 226 -0.25 12.09 -12.75
C THR A 226 -0.13 11.13 -11.58
N TYR A 227 -1.23 10.81 -10.89
CA TYR A 227 -1.26 9.76 -9.87
C TYR A 227 -0.80 8.38 -10.39
N LEU A 228 -0.83 8.13 -11.71
CA LEU A 228 -0.27 6.91 -12.30
C LEU A 228 1.25 6.80 -12.11
N LEU A 229 1.97 7.91 -12.01
CA LEU A 229 3.41 7.93 -11.70
C LEU A 229 3.70 7.35 -10.31
N ILE A 230 2.75 7.47 -9.37
CA ILE A 230 2.87 6.89 -8.03
C ILE A 230 2.92 5.36 -8.11
N LEU A 231 2.19 4.75 -9.04
CA LEU A 231 2.26 3.30 -9.29
C LEU A 231 3.63 2.88 -9.83
N LEU A 232 4.25 3.70 -10.69
CA LEU A 232 5.62 3.46 -11.16
C LEU A 232 6.63 3.56 -10.01
N LEU A 233 6.50 4.56 -9.13
CA LEU A 233 7.32 4.68 -7.92
C LEU A 233 7.14 3.47 -7.00
N ALA A 234 5.90 3.02 -6.77
CA ALA A 234 5.61 1.82 -5.98
C ALA A 234 6.24 0.56 -6.59
N ALA A 235 6.17 0.41 -7.92
CA ALA A 235 6.81 -0.69 -8.64
C ALA A 235 8.35 -0.65 -8.47
N ALA A 236 8.96 0.54 -8.52
CA ALA A 236 10.38 0.72 -8.26
C ALA A 236 10.76 0.30 -6.83
N LEU A 237 9.98 0.71 -5.81
CA LEU A 237 10.20 0.30 -4.41
C LEU A 237 10.12 -1.22 -4.23
N ILE A 238 9.15 -1.89 -4.85
CA ILE A 238 9.05 -3.36 -4.82
C ILE A 238 10.22 -4.02 -5.56
N GLY A 239 10.67 -3.42 -6.67
CA GLY A 239 11.88 -3.84 -7.38
C GLY A 239 13.10 -3.81 -6.47
N ILE A 240 13.32 -2.70 -5.75
CA ILE A 240 14.41 -2.54 -4.78
C ILE A 240 14.27 -3.56 -3.64
N ALA A 241 13.09 -3.68 -3.04
CA ALA A 241 12.81 -4.63 -1.97
C ALA A 241 13.14 -6.07 -2.39
N THR A 242 12.80 -6.43 -3.63
CA THR A 242 13.09 -7.73 -4.21
C THR A 242 14.60 -7.96 -4.37
N GLN A 243 15.35 -6.96 -4.83
CA GLN A 243 16.80 -7.08 -4.99
C GLN A 243 17.53 -7.18 -3.65
N LEU A 244 17.12 -6.38 -2.66
CA LEU A 244 17.67 -6.46 -1.31
C LEU A 244 17.40 -7.81 -0.67
N PHE A 245 16.17 -8.32 -0.79
CA PHE A 245 15.81 -9.61 -0.23
C PHE A 245 16.56 -10.78 -0.90
N LYS A 246 16.83 -10.70 -2.22
CA LYS A 246 17.65 -11.70 -2.93
C LYS A 246 19.05 -11.84 -2.33
N ARG A 247 19.69 -10.71 -2.03
CA ARG A 247 21.07 -10.62 -1.50
C ARG A 247 21.18 -11.08 -0.05
N ARG A 248 20.07 -11.12 0.71
CA ARG A 248 20.09 -11.52 2.12
C ARG A 248 20.26 -13.03 2.25
N GLU A 249 21.19 -13.46 3.11
CA GLU A 249 21.32 -14.86 3.53
C GLU A 249 20.19 -15.19 4.53
N CYS A 250 19.47 -16.30 4.32
CA CYS A 250 18.29 -16.68 5.10
C CYS A 250 18.33 -18.17 5.46
#